data_AF-A0A532T5X5-F1
#
_entry.id   AF-A0A532T5X5-F1
#
_cell.length_a   1.000
_cell.length_b   1.000
_cell.length_c   1.000
_cell.angle_alpha   90.00
_cell.angle_beta   90.00
_cell.angle_gamma   90.00
#
_symmetry.space_group_name_H-M   'P 1'
#
loop_
_entity.id
_entity.type
_entity.pdbx_description
1 polymer ?
#
loop_
_entity_poly.entity_id
_entity_poly.type
_entity_poly.pdbx_seq_one_letter_code
_entity_poly.pdbx_strand_id
1 'polypeptide(L)'
;MTENNKEDIKALIECIGLDVDVSDYIKELEKNRDEILLRKDFKENVISHKALGHESRFLIYNLIKKKEMCICELSTISDLTQPTISHHVKILEQAGLIVGVKSGKFIHYQIKVDDY
;
A
#
# COMPACT_ATOMS: atom_id res chain seq x y z
N MET A 1 1.85 -18.92 27.86
CA MET A 1 0.97 -19.26 26.72
C MET A 1 -0.46 -19.20 27.22
N THR A 2 -1.30 -18.32 26.69
CA THR A 2 -2.73 -18.21 27.02
C THR A 2 -3.50 -19.41 26.48
N GLU A 3 -4.66 -19.75 27.06
CA GLU A 3 -5.50 -20.89 26.67
C GLU A 3 -5.88 -20.89 25.18
N ASN A 4 -6.09 -19.72 24.57
CA ASN A 4 -6.32 -19.57 23.12
C ASN A 4 -5.23 -20.23 22.25
N ASN A 5 -3.97 -20.20 22.71
CA ASN A 5 -2.84 -20.63 21.89
C ASN A 5 -2.75 -22.17 21.75
N LYS A 6 -3.45 -22.95 22.60
CA LYS A 6 -3.41 -24.42 22.53
C LYS A 6 -4.40 -25.00 21.51
N GLU A 7 -5.57 -24.39 21.36
CA GLU A 7 -6.57 -24.82 20.37
C GLU A 7 -6.12 -24.47 18.94
N ASP A 8 -5.53 -23.28 18.76
CA ASP A 8 -4.96 -22.83 17.49
C ASP A 8 -3.85 -23.78 17.00
N ILE A 9 -2.99 -24.26 17.92
CA ILE A 9 -1.92 -25.21 17.61
C ILE A 9 -2.49 -26.58 17.18
N LYS A 10 -3.55 -27.05 17.82
CA LYS A 10 -4.18 -28.33 17.45
C LYS A 10 -4.81 -28.27 16.05
N ALA A 11 -5.52 -27.18 15.74
CA ALA A 11 -6.07 -26.96 14.40
C ALA A 11 -4.97 -26.84 13.34
N LEU A 12 -3.84 -26.21 13.69
CA LEU A 12 -2.69 -26.11 12.80
C LEU A 12 -2.11 -27.48 12.45
N ILE A 13 -1.88 -28.35 13.45
CA ILE A 13 -1.38 -29.73 13.27
C ILE A 13 -2.26 -30.51 12.31
N GLU A 14 -3.58 -30.48 12.52
CA GLU A 14 -4.56 -31.19 11.69
C GLU A 14 -4.59 -30.63 10.25
N CYS A 15 -4.42 -29.32 10.06
CA CYS A 15 -4.43 -28.65 8.76
C CYS A 15 -3.20 -28.99 7.90
N ILE A 16 -2.01 -29.06 8.50
CA ILE A 16 -0.75 -29.24 7.78
C ILE A 16 -0.26 -30.70 7.75
N GLY A 17 -0.89 -31.59 8.52
CA GLY A 17 -0.55 -33.02 8.57
C GLY A 17 0.86 -33.30 9.12
N LEU A 18 1.36 -32.46 10.03
CA LEU A 18 2.69 -32.66 10.63
C LEU A 18 2.60 -33.66 11.79
N ASP A 19 3.28 -34.80 11.65
CA ASP A 19 3.56 -35.78 12.72
C ASP A 19 4.81 -35.38 13.57
N VAL A 20 5.35 -34.18 13.37
CA VAL A 20 6.60 -33.67 13.94
C VAL A 20 6.37 -32.59 14.99
N ASP A 21 7.40 -32.31 15.79
CA ASP A 21 7.43 -31.23 16.79
C ASP A 21 7.07 -29.88 16.14
N VAL A 22 5.83 -29.45 16.39
CA VAL A 22 5.22 -28.21 15.90
C VAL A 22 6.01 -26.97 16.31
N SER A 23 6.84 -27.09 17.35
CA SER A 23 7.65 -26.00 17.85
C SER A 23 8.63 -25.47 16.79
N ASP A 24 9.22 -26.33 15.97
CA ASP A 24 10.17 -25.89 14.94
C ASP A 24 9.48 -25.24 13.75
N TYR A 25 8.30 -25.75 13.37
CA TYR A 25 7.45 -25.11 12.36
C TYR A 25 6.97 -23.73 12.81
N ILE A 26 6.54 -23.57 14.06
CA ILE A 26 6.14 -22.26 14.60
C ILE A 26 7.33 -21.29 14.59
N LYS A 27 8.53 -21.72 15.01
CA LYS A 27 9.73 -20.86 14.96
C LYS A 27 10.03 -20.40 13.53
N GLU A 28 9.86 -21.26 12.54
CA GLU A 28 10.01 -20.89 11.13
C GLU A 28 8.98 -19.82 10.72
N LEU A 29 7.70 -19.99 11.08
CA LEU A 29 6.66 -19.00 10.81
C LEU A 29 6.92 -17.65 11.50
N GLU A 30 7.38 -17.67 12.76
CA GLU A 30 7.75 -16.48 13.51
C GLU A 30 8.92 -15.75 12.87
N LYS A 31 9.94 -16.50 12.41
CA LYS A 31 11.06 -15.95 11.66
C LYS A 31 10.59 -15.26 10.38
N ASN A 32 9.72 -15.91 9.59
CA ASN A 32 9.17 -15.32 8.37
C ASN A 32 8.39 -14.02 8.65
N ARG A 33 7.56 -14.01 9.70
CA ARG A 33 6.85 -12.81 10.16
C ARG A 33 7.83 -11.69 10.49
N ASP A 34 8.85 -12.00 11.28
CA ASP A 34 9.81 -11.00 11.77
C ASP A 34 10.66 -10.44 10.62
N GLU A 35 11.09 -11.29 9.67
CA GLU A 35 11.78 -10.85 8.45
C GLU A 35 10.93 -9.85 7.64
N ILE A 36 9.62 -10.11 7.49
CA ILE A 36 8.70 -9.19 6.81
C ILE A 36 8.55 -7.87 7.57
N LEU A 37 8.35 -7.92 8.89
CA LEU A 37 8.16 -6.73 9.73
C LEU A 37 9.44 -5.88 9.83
N LEU A 38 10.62 -6.49 9.70
CA LEU A 38 11.91 -5.82 9.73
C LEU A 38 12.34 -5.24 8.38
N ARG A 39 11.61 -5.53 7.30
CA ARG A 39 11.90 -4.90 6.00
C ARG A 39 11.82 -3.38 6.11
N LYS A 40 12.85 -2.71 5.59
CA LYS A 40 12.97 -1.24 5.64
C LYS A 40 11.79 -0.50 5.00
N ASP A 41 11.12 -1.13 4.03
CA ASP A 41 10.02 -0.57 3.24
C ASP A 41 8.64 -1.00 3.75
N PHE A 42 8.55 -1.81 4.82
CA PHE A 42 7.27 -2.35 5.28
C PHE A 42 6.28 -1.23 5.64
N LYS A 43 6.74 -0.20 6.35
CA LYS A 43 5.87 0.92 6.77
C LYS A 43 5.47 1.79 5.58
N GLU A 44 6.41 2.10 4.69
CA GLU A 44 6.18 2.86 3.46
C GLU A 44 5.17 2.14 2.56
N ASN A 45 5.31 0.83 2.41
CA ASN A 45 4.37 0.00 1.66
C ASN A 45 2.98 0.03 2.29
N VAL A 46 2.85 -0.11 3.61
CA VAL A 46 1.55 -0.01 4.28
C VAL A 46 0.88 1.34 4.01
N ILE A 47 1.63 2.45 4.04
CA ILE A 47 1.09 3.79 3.77
C ILE A 47 0.62 3.92 2.32
N SER A 48 1.44 3.50 1.36
CA SER A 48 1.12 3.59 -0.07
C SER A 48 -0.01 2.67 -0.49
N HIS A 49 -0.08 1.43 0.01
CA HIS A 49 -1.22 0.54 -0.23
C HIS A 49 -2.52 1.10 0.37
N LYS A 50 -2.48 1.69 1.58
CA LYS A 50 -3.64 2.39 2.15
C LYS A 50 -4.08 3.59 1.32
N ALA A 51 -3.14 4.27 0.65
CA ALA A 51 -3.46 5.35 -0.26
C ALA A 51 -4.13 4.84 -1.54
N LEU A 52 -3.63 3.74 -2.11
CA LEU A 52 -4.17 3.12 -3.33
C LEU A 52 -5.48 2.36 -3.10
N GLY A 53 -5.77 1.92 -1.87
CA GLY A 53 -7.01 1.18 -1.54
C GLY A 53 -8.32 1.96 -1.64
N HIS A 54 -8.30 3.20 -2.15
CA HIS A 54 -9.51 3.99 -2.40
C HIS A 54 -9.66 4.21 -3.91
N GLU A 55 -10.85 3.92 -4.43
CA GLU A 55 -11.16 3.92 -5.86
C GLU A 55 -10.73 5.20 -6.59
N SER A 56 -11.18 6.37 -6.14
CA SER A 56 -10.80 7.65 -6.77
C SER A 56 -9.29 7.92 -6.78
N ARG A 57 -8.57 7.57 -5.70
CA ARG A 57 -7.10 7.72 -5.64
C ARG A 57 -6.42 6.75 -6.60
N PHE A 58 -6.91 5.52 -6.69
CA PHE A 58 -6.42 4.53 -7.64
C PHE A 58 -6.61 4.99 -9.08
N LEU A 59 -7.77 5.53 -9.43
CA LEU A 59 -8.03 6.13 -10.74
C LEU A 59 -7.06 7.27 -11.05
N ILE A 60 -6.96 8.27 -10.16
CA ILE A 60 -6.07 9.44 -10.32
C ILE A 60 -4.62 9.00 -10.50
N TYR A 61 -4.13 8.08 -9.67
CA TYR A 61 -2.78 7.53 -9.78
C TYR A 61 -2.54 6.90 -11.16
N ASN A 62 -3.47 6.07 -11.66
CA ASN A 62 -3.34 5.44 -12.96
C ASN A 62 -3.41 6.44 -14.12
N LEU A 63 -4.21 7.50 -14.01
CA LEU A 63 -4.23 8.58 -15.00
C LEU A 63 -2.87 9.30 -15.07
N ILE A 64 -2.31 9.65 -13.92
CA ILE A 64 -0.97 10.25 -13.81
C ILE A 64 0.12 9.30 -14.35
N LYS A 65 -0.02 7.99 -14.13
CA LYS A 65 0.89 6.97 -14.68
C LYS A 65 0.89 6.92 -16.21
N LYS A 66 -0.22 7.28 -16.85
CA LYS A 66 -0.33 7.33 -18.32
C LYS A 66 0.24 8.62 -18.90
N LYS A 67 0.08 9.74 -18.20
CA LYS A 67 0.54 11.05 -18.62
C LYS A 67 0.63 11.94 -17.40
N GLU A 68 1.65 12.78 -17.32
CA GLU A 68 1.70 13.86 -16.34
C GLU A 68 0.49 14.78 -16.51
N MET A 69 -0.22 15.06 -15.42
CA MET A 69 -1.46 15.85 -15.44
C MET A 69 -1.52 16.86 -14.32
N CYS A 70 -2.13 18.00 -14.59
CA CYS A 70 -2.50 18.97 -13.55
C CYS A 70 -3.87 18.66 -12.93
N ILE A 71 -4.22 19.34 -11.82
CA ILE A 71 -5.53 19.20 -11.14
C ILE A 71 -6.69 19.49 -12.10
N CYS A 72 -6.54 20.46 -13.01
CA CYS A 72 -7.59 20.85 -13.95
C CYS A 72 -7.91 19.72 -14.95
N GLU A 73 -6.87 19.09 -15.51
CA GLU A 73 -7.02 17.94 -16.41
C GLU A 73 -7.69 16.77 -15.68
N LEU A 74 -7.20 16.42 -14.49
CA LEU A 74 -7.76 15.33 -13.67
C LEU A 74 -9.24 15.57 -13.35
N SER A 75 -9.60 16.78 -12.93
CA SER A 75 -10.99 17.14 -12.61
C SER A 75 -11.91 17.07 -13.83
N THR A 76 -11.39 17.37 -15.03
CA THR A 76 -12.16 17.34 -16.29
C THR A 76 -12.52 15.92 -16.72
N ILE A 77 -11.70 14.91 -16.38
CA ILE A 77 -11.84 13.53 -16.88
C ILE A 77 -12.28 12.50 -15.83
N SER A 78 -12.44 12.88 -14.56
CA SER A 78 -12.74 11.94 -13.46
C SER A 78 -14.09 12.16 -12.78
N ASP A 79 -14.92 13.10 -13.28
CA ASP A 79 -16.18 13.54 -12.65
C ASP A 79 -16.03 14.06 -11.19
N LEU A 80 -14.79 14.36 -10.77
CA LEU A 80 -14.48 14.87 -9.43
C LEU A 80 -14.21 16.38 -9.47
N THR A 81 -14.61 17.06 -8.41
CA THR A 81 -14.32 18.50 -8.24
C THR A 81 -12.83 18.74 -7.98
N GLN A 82 -12.32 19.91 -8.36
CA GLN A 82 -10.93 20.27 -8.08
C GLN A 82 -10.55 20.21 -6.58
N PRO A 83 -11.39 20.64 -5.62
CA PRO A 83 -11.12 20.43 -4.19
C PRO A 83 -10.92 18.95 -3.82
N THR A 84 -11.76 18.06 -4.37
CA THR A 84 -11.67 16.61 -4.15
C THR A 84 -10.37 16.04 -4.73
N ILE A 85 -10.03 16.42 -5.97
CA ILE A 85 -8.76 16.03 -6.62
C ILE A 85 -7.57 16.51 -5.80
N SER A 86 -7.56 17.78 -5.39
CA SER A 86 -6.49 18.35 -4.57
C SER A 86 -6.26 17.57 -3.28
N HIS A 87 -7.34 17.18 -2.60
CA HIS A 87 -7.27 16.35 -1.41
C HIS A 87 -6.66 14.96 -1.70
N HIS A 88 -7.13 14.29 -2.76
CA HIS A 88 -6.61 12.97 -3.14
C HIS A 88 -5.15 13.00 -3.57
N VAL A 89 -4.76 13.99 -4.37
CA VAL A 89 -3.38 14.19 -4.82
C VAL A 89 -2.44 14.44 -3.65
N LYS A 90 -2.84 15.29 -2.69
CA LYS A 90 -2.05 15.52 -1.47
C LYS A 90 -1.79 14.22 -0.70
N ILE A 91 -2.78 13.33 -0.60
CA ILE A 91 -2.58 12.05 0.08
C ILE A 91 -1.63 11.14 -0.72
N LEU A 92 -1.75 11.10 -2.04
CA LEU A 92 -0.85 10.34 -2.90
C LEU A 92 0.60 10.86 -2.82
N GLU A 93 0.80 12.19 -2.76
CA GLU A 93 2.11 12.80 -2.52
C GLU A 93 2.69 12.44 -1.15
N GLN A 94 1.87 12.55 -0.09
CA GLN A 94 2.28 12.18 1.27
C GLN A 94 2.61 10.69 1.40
N ALA A 95 1.95 9.85 0.60
CA ALA A 95 2.23 8.43 0.50
C ALA A 95 3.46 8.10 -0.37
N GLY A 96 4.11 9.11 -0.96
CA GLY A 96 5.30 8.95 -1.80
C GLY A 96 5.02 8.33 -3.17
N LEU A 97 3.78 8.33 -3.65
CA LEU A 97 3.39 7.69 -4.91
C LEU A 97 3.56 8.61 -6.13
N ILE A 98 3.40 9.92 -5.92
CA ILE A 98 3.50 10.94 -6.97
C ILE A 98 4.31 12.13 -6.46
N VAL A 99 4.76 12.96 -7.39
CA VAL A 99 5.44 14.22 -7.10
C VAL A 99 4.89 15.33 -8.01
N GLY A 100 4.63 16.50 -7.43
CA GLY A 100 4.28 17.70 -8.18
C GLY A 100 5.52 18.42 -8.74
N VAL A 101 5.53 18.69 -10.03
CA VAL A 101 6.54 19.48 -10.73
C VAL A 101 5.91 20.76 -11.26
N LYS A 102 6.53 21.91 -10.94
CA LYS A 102 6.05 23.20 -11.43
C LYS A 102 6.35 23.34 -12.92
N SER A 103 5.30 23.54 -13.72
CA SER A 103 5.37 23.82 -15.15
C SER A 103 4.63 25.13 -15.45
N GLY A 104 5.38 26.21 -15.60
CA GLY A 104 4.85 27.57 -15.74
C GLY A 104 4.05 28.00 -14.51
N LYS A 105 2.75 28.26 -14.70
CA LYS A 105 1.82 28.67 -13.64
C LYS A 105 1.18 27.50 -12.89
N PHE A 106 1.31 26.28 -13.41
CA PHE A 106 0.61 25.10 -12.90
C PHE A 106 1.59 24.08 -12.31
N ILE A 107 1.06 23.18 -11.48
CA ILE A 107 1.78 21.99 -11.02
C ILE A 107 1.21 20.80 -11.80
N HIS A 108 2.10 20.04 -12.41
CA HIS A 108 1.77 18.75 -13.02
C HIS A 108 2.31 17.65 -12.12
N TYR A 109 1.51 16.60 -11.94
CA TYR A 109 1.89 15.46 -11.13
C TYR A 109 2.40 14.35 -12.03
N GLN A 110 3.46 13.69 -11.58
CA GLN A 110 4.06 12.53 -12.22
C GLN A 110 4.27 11.43 -11.18
N ILE A 111 4.41 10.18 -11.63
CA ILE A 111 4.72 9.06 -10.74
C ILE A 111 6.09 9.29 -10.13
N LYS A 112 6.20 9.10 -8.80
CA LYS A 112 7.50 9.04 -8.17
C LYS A 112 8.11 7.68 -8.52
N VAL A 113 9.22 7.69 -9.24
CA VAL A 113 9.92 6.46 -9.65
C VAL A 113 10.57 5.85 -8.42
N ASP A 114 9.84 4.96 -7.77
CA ASP A 114 10.33 3.95 -6.83
C ASP A 114 9.35 2.77 -6.98
N ASP A 115 9.85 1.65 -7.50
CA ASP A 115 9.12 0.51 -8.07
C ASP A 115 7.87 0.04 -7.30
N TYR A 116 6.79 -0.15 -8.06
CA TYR A 116 5.58 -0.90 -7.71
C TYR A 116 5.17 -1.82 -8.86
#